data_AF-A0A653SDY7-F1
#
_entry.id   AF-A0A653SDY7-F1
#
_cell.length_a   1.000
_cell.length_b   1.000
_cell.length_c   1.000
_cell.angle_alpha   90.00
_cell.angle_beta   90.00
_cell.angle_gamma   90.00
#
_symmetry.space_group_name_H-M   'P 1'
#
loop_
_entity.id
_entity.type
_entity.pdbx_description
1 polymer ?
#
loop_
_entity_poly.entity_id
_entity_poly.type
_entity_poly.pdbx_seq_one_letter_code
_entity_poly.pdbx_strand_id
1 'polypeptide(L)'
;MNFTERVNKIEEMLNEDWFEMLETNEEEYEEWRGRLEDHAEQVIMHYDQENGVDIDSIDKLLQLNDEFPLLYGEDTVRLYIALIEARSEDKAVYDRYVDYLAAISDASHEQFLHFHTLVEAGRLEEARQLAPHMPQRLGLEE
;
A
#
# COMPACT_ATOMS: atom_id res chain seq x y z
N MET A 1 -16.80 12.71 -2.35
CA MET A 1 -15.95 11.77 -3.08
C MET A 1 -15.65 10.65 -2.13
N ASN A 2 -16.18 9.46 -2.40
CA ASN A 2 -15.95 8.27 -1.58
C ASN A 2 -14.53 7.70 -1.83
N PHE A 3 -14.15 6.65 -1.11
CA PHE A 3 -12.84 6.01 -1.26
C PHE A 3 -12.50 5.67 -2.72
N THR A 4 -13.38 4.93 -3.42
CA THR A 4 -13.16 4.51 -4.81
C THR A 4 -12.98 5.69 -5.77
N GLU A 5 -13.83 6.72 -5.66
CA GLU A 5 -13.71 7.93 -6.50
C GLU A 5 -12.38 8.65 -6.27
N ARG A 6 -11.80 8.57 -5.06
CA ARG A 6 -10.49 9.14 -4.74
C ARG A 6 -9.33 8.34 -5.28
N VAL A 7 -9.37 7.02 -5.17
CA VAL A 7 -8.37 6.15 -5.81
C VAL A 7 -8.35 6.38 -7.32
N ASN A 8 -9.53 6.49 -7.95
CA ASN A 8 -9.62 6.83 -9.37
C ASN A 8 -9.03 8.21 -9.68
N LYS A 9 -9.21 9.20 -8.79
CA LYS A 9 -8.63 10.52 -8.99
C LYS A 9 -7.10 10.52 -8.91
N ILE A 10 -6.54 9.75 -7.98
CA ILE A 10 -5.09 9.55 -7.87
C ILE A 10 -4.54 8.90 -9.16
N GLU A 11 -5.21 7.85 -9.66
CA GLU A 11 -4.83 7.23 -10.94
C GLU A 11 -4.88 8.22 -12.11
N GLU A 12 -5.95 9.02 -12.23
CA GLU A 12 -6.05 10.05 -13.27
C GLU A 12 -4.86 11.01 -13.23
N MET A 13 -4.47 11.47 -12.04
CA MET A 13 -3.35 12.40 -11.86
C MET A 13 -2.00 11.76 -12.19
N LEU A 14 -1.79 10.49 -11.85
CA LEU A 14 -0.56 9.76 -12.17
C LEU A 14 -0.43 9.45 -13.67
N ASN A 15 -1.53 9.50 -14.43
CA ASN A 15 -1.53 9.41 -15.89
C ASN A 15 -1.32 10.77 -16.60
N GLU A 16 -1.25 11.88 -15.86
CA GLU A 16 -0.83 13.17 -16.43
C GLU A 16 0.67 13.13 -16.77
N ASP A 17 1.14 14.02 -17.65
CA ASP A 17 2.56 14.08 -18.07
C ASP A 17 3.47 14.71 -16.99
N TRP A 18 3.34 14.28 -15.74
CA TRP A 18 4.06 14.82 -14.58
C TRP A 18 5.58 14.69 -14.71
N PHE A 19 6.07 13.72 -15.48
CA PHE A 19 7.50 13.59 -15.78
C PHE A 19 8.00 14.72 -16.70
N GLU A 20 7.20 15.14 -17.69
CA GLU A 20 7.52 16.29 -18.54
C GLU A 20 7.42 17.59 -17.74
N MET A 21 6.41 17.72 -16.85
CA MET A 21 6.31 18.87 -15.93
C MET A 21 7.55 18.98 -15.05
N LEU A 22 8.03 17.86 -14.48
CA LEU A 22 9.24 17.83 -13.67
C LEU A 22 10.48 18.33 -14.44
N GLU A 23 10.59 17.97 -15.73
CA GLU A 23 11.74 18.37 -16.56
C GLU A 23 11.66 19.81 -17.08
N THR A 24 10.45 20.35 -17.26
CA THR A 24 10.23 21.60 -18.01
C THR A 24 9.68 22.76 -17.17
N ASN A 25 9.00 22.46 -16.06
CA ASN A 25 8.31 23.43 -15.20
C ASN A 25 8.16 22.92 -13.75
N GLU A 26 9.22 23.12 -12.95
CA GLU A 26 9.27 22.69 -11.53
C GLU A 26 8.12 23.26 -10.69
N GLU A 27 7.68 24.50 -10.91
CA GLU A 27 6.57 25.11 -10.15
C GLU A 27 5.24 24.38 -10.39
N GLU A 28 4.95 24.03 -11.64
CA GLU A 28 3.75 23.26 -12.00
C GLU A 28 3.81 21.82 -11.47
N TYR A 29 4.99 21.20 -11.49
CA TYR A 29 5.21 19.88 -10.87
C TYR A 29 4.95 19.92 -9.36
N GLU A 30 5.49 20.90 -8.64
CA GLU A 30 5.29 21.03 -7.19
C GLU A 30 3.82 21.29 -6.84
N GLU A 31 3.11 22.11 -7.63
CA GLU A 31 1.66 22.28 -7.46
C GLU A 31 0.88 20.99 -7.70
N TRP A 32 1.23 20.24 -8.75
CA TRP A 32 0.62 18.94 -9.03
C TRP A 32 0.88 17.95 -7.91
N ARG A 33 2.13 17.88 -7.42
CA ARG A 33 2.56 17.01 -6.34
C ARG A 33 1.81 17.31 -5.05
N GLY A 34 1.68 18.60 -4.69
CA GLY A 34 0.90 19.00 -3.52
C GLY A 34 -0.57 18.55 -3.60
N ARG A 35 -1.22 18.70 -4.76
CA ARG A 35 -2.59 18.19 -4.96
C ARG A 35 -2.68 16.66 -4.83
N LEU A 36 -1.67 15.94 -5.31
CA LEU A 36 -1.61 14.49 -5.25
C LEU A 36 -1.46 13.99 -3.80
N GLU A 37 -0.57 14.63 -3.04
CA GLU A 37 -0.37 14.37 -1.61
C GLU A 37 -1.65 14.68 -0.80
N ASP A 38 -2.33 15.79 -1.08
CA ASP A 38 -3.64 16.13 -0.49
C ASP A 38 -4.70 15.04 -0.77
N HIS A 39 -4.71 14.48 -1.99
CA HIS A 39 -5.62 13.41 -2.36
C HIS A 39 -5.29 12.09 -1.64
N ALA A 40 -4.01 11.77 -1.49
CA ALA A 40 -3.53 10.59 -0.76
C ALA A 40 -3.89 10.66 0.73
N GLU A 41 -3.65 11.78 1.40
CA GLU A 41 -4.03 11.97 2.81
C GLU A 41 -5.54 11.78 3.01
N GLN A 42 -6.34 12.38 2.13
CA GLN A 42 -7.80 12.24 2.21
C GLN A 42 -8.24 10.80 1.95
N VAL A 43 -7.57 10.02 1.10
CA VAL A 43 -7.97 8.63 0.81
C VAL A 43 -7.93 7.76 2.06
N ILE A 44 -6.91 7.95 2.91
CA ILE A 44 -6.77 7.24 4.18
C ILE A 44 -7.85 7.68 5.17
N MET A 45 -8.11 8.99 5.28
CA MET A 45 -9.20 9.47 6.13
C MET A 45 -10.56 8.87 5.77
N HIS A 46 -10.84 8.66 4.48
CA HIS A 46 -12.09 8.02 4.04
C HIS A 46 -12.09 6.52 4.30
N TYR A 47 -10.95 5.83 4.11
CA TYR A 47 -10.80 4.44 4.48
C TYR A 47 -11.19 4.18 5.94
N ASP A 48 -10.81 5.08 6.86
CA ASP A 48 -11.13 4.98 8.28
C ASP A 48 -12.61 5.23 8.61
N GLN A 49 -13.32 5.99 7.76
CA GLN A 49 -14.69 6.46 8.03
C GLN A 49 -15.76 5.67 7.28
N GLU A 50 -15.39 5.01 6.19
CA GLU A 50 -16.31 4.27 5.34
C GLU A 50 -16.45 2.81 5.78
N ASN A 51 -17.70 2.35 5.97
CA ASN A 51 -17.98 0.93 6.19
C ASN A 51 -18.13 0.23 4.84
N GLY A 52 -17.37 -0.85 4.61
CA GLY A 52 -17.47 -1.64 3.39
C GLY A 52 -16.76 -1.03 2.19
N VAL A 53 -15.52 -0.56 2.41
CA VAL A 53 -14.62 -0.11 1.33
C VAL A 53 -14.44 -1.22 0.30
N ASP A 54 -14.46 -0.83 -0.97
CA ASP A 54 -14.27 -1.75 -2.09
C ASP A 54 -12.82 -2.29 -2.14
N ILE A 55 -12.69 -3.61 -2.13
CA ILE A 55 -11.39 -4.30 -2.06
C ILE A 55 -10.58 -4.08 -3.34
N ASP A 56 -11.24 -3.98 -4.50
CA ASP A 56 -10.55 -3.74 -5.77
C ASP A 56 -9.95 -2.32 -5.79
N SER A 57 -10.62 -1.36 -5.16
CA SER A 57 -10.10 -0.01 -4.95
C SER A 57 -8.89 -0.01 -4.00
N ILE A 58 -8.86 -0.85 -2.96
CA ILE A 58 -7.68 -1.00 -2.07
C ILE A 58 -6.51 -1.58 -2.87
N ASP A 59 -6.74 -2.65 -3.62
CA ASP A 59 -5.71 -3.28 -4.45
C ASP A 59 -5.13 -2.29 -5.45
N LYS A 60 -5.98 -1.53 -6.12
CA LYS A 60 -5.57 -0.47 -7.04
C LYS A 60 -4.74 0.61 -6.35
N LEU A 61 -5.16 1.10 -5.18
CA LEU A 61 -4.41 2.10 -4.44
C LEU A 61 -3.00 1.60 -4.07
N LEU A 62 -2.88 0.33 -3.65
CA LEU A 62 -1.59 -0.29 -3.36
C LEU A 62 -0.72 -0.41 -4.62
N GLN A 63 -1.30 -0.79 -5.77
CA GLN A 63 -0.56 -0.83 -7.05
C GLN A 63 -0.03 0.55 -7.45
N LEU A 64 -0.86 1.60 -7.34
CA LEU A 64 -0.43 2.98 -7.59
C LEU A 64 0.68 3.40 -6.63
N ASN A 65 0.63 2.94 -5.37
CA ASN A 65 1.65 3.21 -4.37
C ASN A 65 2.98 2.51 -4.67
N ASP A 66 2.95 1.33 -5.29
CA ASP A 66 4.14 0.60 -5.73
C ASP A 66 4.81 1.31 -6.93
N GLU A 67 4.02 1.95 -7.81
CA GLU A 67 4.52 2.73 -8.95
C GLU A 67 5.06 4.12 -8.55
N PHE A 68 4.31 4.80 -7.68
CA PHE A 68 4.66 6.11 -7.16
C PHE A 68 4.34 6.14 -5.66
N PRO A 69 5.34 6.10 -4.77
CA PRO A 69 5.11 6.06 -3.32
C PRO A 69 4.36 7.29 -2.79
N LEU A 70 3.09 7.10 -2.43
CA LEU A 70 2.15 8.11 -1.89
C LEU A 70 1.83 7.88 -0.41
N LEU A 71 1.78 6.61 0.00
CA LEU A 71 1.39 6.10 1.30
C LEU A 71 2.58 5.40 1.94
N TYR A 72 2.77 5.63 3.24
CA TYR A 72 3.92 5.13 3.97
C TYR A 72 3.55 4.57 5.33
N GLY A 73 4.37 3.65 5.82
CA GLY A 73 4.29 3.14 7.19
C GLY A 73 3.02 2.34 7.44
N GLU A 74 2.34 2.68 8.53
CA GLU A 74 1.17 1.97 9.08
C GLU A 74 -0.02 1.93 8.12
N ASP A 75 -0.29 3.00 7.37
CA ASP A 75 -1.46 3.05 6.48
C ASP A 75 -1.37 2.01 5.36
N THR A 76 -0.21 1.90 4.72
CA THR A 76 0.02 0.89 3.68
C THR A 76 -0.05 -0.53 4.24
N VAL A 77 0.48 -0.75 5.45
CA VAL A 77 0.34 -2.04 6.16
C VAL A 77 -1.13 -2.39 6.37
N ARG A 78 -1.93 -1.46 6.90
CA ARG A 78 -3.36 -1.66 7.18
C ARG A 78 -4.14 -2.03 5.92
N LEU A 79 -3.84 -1.38 4.78
CA LEU A 79 -4.42 -1.70 3.48
C LEU A 79 -4.01 -3.09 2.99
N TYR A 80 -2.73 -3.47 3.12
CA TYR A 80 -2.28 -4.82 2.78
C TYR A 80 -2.95 -5.90 3.63
N ILE A 81 -3.11 -5.68 4.94
CA ILE A 81 -3.82 -6.62 5.83
C ILE A 81 -5.26 -6.80 5.38
N ALA A 82 -5.99 -5.71 5.10
CA ALA A 82 -7.37 -5.79 4.61
C ALA A 82 -7.46 -6.57 3.28
N LEU A 83 -6.52 -6.35 2.37
CA LEU A 83 -6.48 -7.08 1.10
C LEU A 83 -6.16 -8.58 1.30
N ILE A 84 -5.25 -8.92 2.21
CA ILE A 84 -4.94 -10.29 2.60
C ILE A 84 -6.16 -11.00 3.20
N GLU A 85 -6.93 -10.32 4.06
CA GLU A 85 -8.15 -10.88 4.64
C GLU A 85 -9.22 -11.14 3.59
N ALA A 86 -9.38 -10.23 2.63
CA ALA A 86 -10.37 -10.34 1.56
C ALA A 86 -9.98 -11.35 0.47
N ARG A 87 -8.69 -11.51 0.19
CA ARG A 87 -8.13 -12.39 -0.85
C ARG A 87 -7.13 -13.40 -0.27
N SER A 88 -7.55 -14.13 0.77
CA SER A 88 -6.66 -14.99 1.57
C SER A 88 -5.99 -16.15 0.83
N GLU A 89 -6.45 -16.48 -0.39
CA GLU A 89 -5.88 -17.55 -1.22
C GLU A 89 -4.98 -17.00 -2.34
N ASP A 90 -4.88 -15.68 -2.51
CA ASP A 90 -4.11 -15.05 -3.58
C ASP A 90 -2.67 -14.77 -3.14
N LYS A 91 -1.73 -15.66 -3.49
CA LYS A 91 -0.30 -15.51 -3.17
C LYS A 91 0.27 -14.16 -3.63
N ALA A 92 -0.20 -13.60 -4.74
CA ALA A 92 0.35 -12.34 -5.27
C ALA A 92 0.14 -11.15 -4.32
N VAL A 93 -0.90 -11.18 -3.47
CA VAL A 93 -1.10 -10.18 -2.41
C VAL A 93 -0.03 -10.32 -1.34
N TYR A 94 0.28 -11.56 -0.93
CA TYR A 94 1.31 -11.81 0.07
C TYR A 94 2.70 -11.48 -0.44
N ASP A 95 3.01 -11.77 -1.69
CA ASP A 95 4.31 -11.46 -2.30
C ASP A 95 4.56 -9.95 -2.29
N ARG A 96 3.58 -9.14 -2.70
CA ARG A 96 3.67 -7.69 -2.62
C ARG A 96 3.82 -7.17 -1.19
N TYR A 97 3.11 -7.77 -0.23
CA TYR A 97 3.27 -7.40 1.18
C TYR A 97 4.65 -7.78 1.73
N VAL A 98 5.23 -8.92 1.31
CA VAL A 98 6.62 -9.28 1.63
C VAL A 98 7.59 -8.24 1.07
N ASP A 99 7.43 -7.85 -0.19
CA ASP A 99 8.28 -6.83 -0.82
C ASP A 99 8.18 -5.49 -0.08
N TYR A 100 6.97 -5.07 0.30
CA TYR A 100 6.75 -3.87 1.08
C TYR A 100 7.42 -3.95 2.46
N LEU A 101 7.23 -5.04 3.21
CA LEU A 101 7.88 -5.24 4.50
C LEU A 101 9.41 -5.26 4.37
N ALA A 102 9.95 -5.83 3.30
CA ALA A 102 11.39 -5.81 3.03
C ALA A 102 11.93 -4.40 2.77
N ALA A 103 11.12 -3.52 2.16
CA ALA A 103 11.50 -2.14 1.89
C ALA A 103 11.52 -1.27 3.16
N ILE A 104 10.66 -1.57 4.13
CA ILE A 104 10.51 -0.75 5.35
C ILE A 104 11.14 -1.37 6.61
N SER A 105 11.70 -2.59 6.53
CA SER A 105 12.33 -3.30 7.66
C SER A 105 13.65 -3.96 7.27
N ASP A 106 14.31 -4.63 8.23
CA ASP A 106 15.50 -5.43 7.96
C ASP A 106 15.10 -6.79 7.34
N ALA A 107 15.37 -6.97 6.04
CA ALA A 107 15.10 -8.21 5.32
C ALA A 107 15.88 -9.44 5.85
N SER A 108 16.86 -9.25 6.74
CA SER A 108 17.54 -10.33 7.46
C SER A 108 16.92 -10.67 8.82
N HIS A 109 15.89 -9.93 9.25
CA HIS A 109 15.21 -10.14 10.52
C HIS A 109 14.52 -11.52 10.55
N GLU A 110 14.69 -12.27 11.64
CA GLU A 110 14.21 -13.66 11.75
C GLU A 110 12.70 -13.77 11.50
N GLN A 111 11.91 -12.82 12.03
CA GLN A 111 10.46 -12.80 11.83
C GLN A 111 10.08 -12.55 10.36
N PHE A 112 10.82 -11.67 9.67
CA PHE A 112 10.62 -11.44 8.24
C PHE A 112 10.92 -12.71 7.43
N LEU A 113 12.08 -13.32 7.67
CA LEU A 113 12.49 -14.56 6.99
C LEU A 113 11.49 -15.69 7.22
N HIS A 114 10.95 -15.81 8.45
CA HIS A 114 9.91 -16.77 8.76
C HIS A 114 8.64 -16.52 7.95
N PHE A 115 8.13 -15.29 7.94
CA PHE A 115 6.94 -14.91 7.17
C PHE A 115 7.13 -15.15 5.67
N HIS A 116 8.24 -14.68 5.10
CA HIS A 116 8.58 -14.90 3.69
C HIS A 116 8.66 -16.40 3.35
N THR A 117 9.24 -17.22 4.23
CA THR A 117 9.29 -18.69 4.04
C THR A 117 7.90 -19.32 4.01
N LEU A 118 6.95 -18.84 4.83
CA LEU A 118 5.56 -19.32 4.80
C LEU A 118 4.89 -18.98 3.48
N VAL A 119 5.07 -17.75 2.98
CA VAL A 119 4.52 -17.28 1.71
C VAL A 119 5.09 -18.08 0.54
N GLU A 120 6.41 -18.24 0.48
CA GLU A 120 7.08 -19.02 -0.58
C GLU A 120 6.69 -20.50 -0.57
N ALA A 121 6.44 -21.08 0.61
CA ALA A 121 5.94 -22.44 0.75
C ALA A 121 4.44 -22.58 0.43
N GLY A 122 3.74 -21.50 0.09
CA GLY A 122 2.29 -21.50 -0.15
C GLY A 122 1.45 -21.76 1.11
N ARG A 123 2.04 -21.60 2.30
CA ARG A 123 1.36 -21.78 3.60
C ARG A 123 0.56 -20.53 3.95
N LEU A 124 -0.34 -20.13 3.05
CA LEU A 124 -1.03 -18.83 3.11
C LEU A 124 -1.94 -18.67 4.33
N GLU A 125 -2.52 -19.75 4.85
CA GLU A 125 -3.31 -19.69 6.09
C GLU A 125 -2.45 -19.28 7.30
N GLU A 126 -1.24 -19.82 7.40
CA GLU A 126 -0.31 -19.46 8.48
C GLU A 126 0.27 -18.06 8.27
N ALA A 127 0.59 -17.72 7.01
CA ALA A 127 1.00 -16.36 6.67
C ALA A 127 -0.10 -15.35 7.02
N ARG A 128 -1.36 -15.65 6.71
CA ARG A 128 -2.52 -14.80 7.04
C ARG A 128 -2.61 -14.51 8.52
N GLN A 129 -2.47 -15.54 9.36
CA GLN A 129 -2.52 -15.39 10.82
C GLN A 129 -1.35 -14.56 11.35
N LEU A 130 -0.21 -14.58 10.66
CA LEU A 130 0.99 -13.84 11.06
C LEU A 130 1.01 -12.40 10.53
N ALA A 131 0.43 -12.13 9.36
CA ALA A 131 0.53 -10.86 8.64
C ALA A 131 0.18 -9.61 9.48
N PRO A 132 -0.90 -9.59 10.30
CA PRO A 132 -1.25 -8.44 11.13
C PRO A 132 -0.26 -8.15 12.26
N HIS A 133 0.57 -9.13 12.63
CA HIS A 133 1.53 -9.01 13.73
C HIS A 133 2.94 -8.67 13.24
N MET A 134 3.16 -8.66 11.92
CA MET A 134 4.48 -8.37 11.35
C MET A 134 5.01 -6.99 11.71
N PRO A 135 4.23 -5.89 11.70
CA PRO A 135 4.75 -4.57 12.05
C PRO A 135 5.39 -4.54 13.44
N GLN A 136 4.67 -4.99 14.46
CA GLN A 136 5.18 -5.10 15.83
C GLN A 136 6.38 -6.06 15.93
N ARG A 137 6.30 -7.22 15.27
CA ARG A 137 7.38 -8.22 15.27
C ARG A 137 8.67 -7.75 14.59
N LEU A 138 8.57 -6.78 13.71
CA LEU A 138 9.69 -6.15 13.02
C LEU A 138 10.17 -4.86 13.70
N GLY A 139 9.51 -4.44 14.79
CA GLY A 139 9.84 -3.21 15.50
C GLY A 139 9.44 -1.93 14.74
N LEU A 140 8.43 -2.03 13.87
CA LEU A 140 7.89 -0.89 13.10
C LEU A 140 6.81 -0.13 13.89
N GLU A 141 6.21 -0.77 14.90
CA GLU A 141 5.17 -0.23 15.77
C GLU A 141 5.49 -0.60 17.24
N GLU A 142 5.16 0.28 18.19
CA GLU A 142 5.33 0.09 19.64
C GLU A 142 4.16 -0.66 20.30
#